data_AF-A0A0B7BTP3-F1
#
_entry.id   AF-A0A0B7BTP3-F1
#
_cell.length_a   1.000
_cell.length_b   1.000
_cell.length_c   1.000
_cell.angle_alpha   90.00
_cell.angle_beta   90.00
_cell.angle_gamma   90.00
#
_symmetry.space_group_name_H-M   'P 1'
#
loop_
_entity.id
_entity.type
_entity.pdbx_description
1 polymer ?
#
loop_
_entity_poly.entity_id
_entity_poly.type
_entity_poly.pdbx_seq_one_letter_code
_entity_poly.pdbx_strand_id
1 'polypeptide(L)'
;VNCQNNDGLSPLMIASRECLLYPISVLLDSGADVNAVNLIDNTKTAISFFLCGTYLKVDEIICLEALLERGASLSYLNPHLFHQIMVVGKIAVVPKLIRHGLAPSDVKPSKLLIRDIDIIPTVSPLCVALLAGNISLCRYFYENLFLTNSDISSLTCNKNILHILERNQRQESLDFLNEISSQPFSLFQLTFVSISSTVGSSPGRELRVNMLPLPQVIKDKLLFQSEVAPLNIQSESSAAGHPFLQLDRTVEDTDVDDSNEDSSDDSW
;
A
#
# COMPACT_ATOMS: atom_id res chain seq x y z
N VAL A 1 -13.83 17.49 -20.95
CA VAL A 1 -13.48 16.89 -19.65
C VAL A 1 -12.01 16.49 -19.53
N ASN A 2 -11.31 16.14 -20.62
CA ASN A 2 -9.91 15.66 -20.59
C ASN A 2 -8.84 16.72 -20.86
N CYS A 3 -9.21 18.00 -20.96
CA CYS A 3 -8.24 19.08 -21.15
C CYS A 3 -7.26 19.11 -19.96
N GLN A 4 -6.00 19.47 -20.19
CA GLN A 4 -5.00 19.57 -19.13
C GLN A 4 -4.52 21.02 -18.96
N ASN A 5 -4.18 21.39 -17.73
CA ASN A 5 -3.62 22.71 -17.43
C ASN A 5 -2.13 22.81 -17.85
N ASN A 6 -1.49 23.95 -17.55
CA ASN A 6 -0.07 24.15 -17.85
C ASN A 6 0.86 23.19 -17.08
N ASP A 7 0.38 22.58 -16.01
CA ASP A 7 1.08 21.54 -15.25
C ASP A 7 0.80 20.12 -15.80
N GLY A 8 0.14 20.01 -16.95
CA GLY A 8 -0.26 18.73 -17.53
C GLY A 8 -1.24 17.95 -16.66
N LEU A 9 -2.06 18.61 -15.84
CA LEU A 9 -3.05 17.94 -15.00
C LEU A 9 -4.44 18.05 -15.61
N SER A 10 -5.12 16.91 -15.79
CA SER A 10 -6.54 16.87 -16.13
C SER A 10 -7.40 17.20 -14.90
N PRO A 11 -8.68 17.62 -15.07
CA PRO A 11 -9.61 17.76 -13.96
C PRO A 11 -9.69 16.52 -13.08
N LEU A 12 -9.62 15.32 -13.67
CA LEU A 12 -9.66 14.05 -12.93
C LEU A 12 -8.40 13.84 -12.09
N MET A 13 -7.22 14.20 -12.60
CA MET A 13 -5.97 14.16 -11.81
C MET A 13 -6.02 15.10 -10.61
N ILE A 14 -6.52 16.33 -10.80
CA ILE A 14 -6.66 17.32 -9.72
C ILE A 14 -7.66 16.80 -8.67
N ALA A 15 -8.82 16.31 -9.11
CA ALA A 15 -9.83 15.76 -8.20
C ALA A 15 -9.31 14.54 -7.41
N SER A 16 -8.49 13.69 -8.04
CA SER A 16 -7.85 12.54 -7.39
C SER A 16 -6.79 12.95 -6.37
N ARG A 17 -5.99 13.98 -6.68
CA ARG A 17 -5.00 14.54 -5.75
C ARG A 17 -5.63 15.06 -4.46
N GLU A 18 -6.76 15.75 -4.60
CA GLU A 18 -7.51 16.31 -3.48
C GLU A 18 -8.51 15.31 -2.86
N CYS A 19 -8.58 14.07 -3.38
CA CYS A 19 -9.47 12.99 -2.94
C CYS A 19 -10.96 13.38 -2.88
N LEU A 20 -11.42 14.08 -3.92
CA LEU A 20 -12.78 14.61 -4.00
C LEU A 20 -13.70 13.62 -4.72
N LEU A 21 -14.36 12.73 -3.96
CA LEU A 21 -15.20 11.66 -4.50
C LEU A 21 -16.30 12.15 -5.46
N TYR A 22 -17.01 13.21 -5.09
CA TYR A 22 -18.10 13.74 -5.92
C TYR A 22 -17.59 14.29 -7.26
N PRO A 23 -16.59 15.20 -7.30
CA PRO A 23 -15.94 15.60 -8.54
C PRO A 23 -15.38 14.43 -9.38
N ILE A 24 -14.73 13.44 -8.75
CA ILE A 24 -14.25 12.25 -9.45
C ILE A 24 -15.41 11.55 -10.16
N SER A 25 -16.50 11.29 -9.44
CA SER A 25 -17.69 10.61 -9.97
C SER A 25 -18.30 11.35 -11.16
N VAL A 26 -18.54 12.66 -11.01
CA VAL A 26 -19.11 13.50 -12.08
C VAL A 26 -18.21 13.55 -13.31
N LEU A 27 -16.89 13.63 -13.13
CA LEU A 27 -15.94 13.64 -14.24
C LEU A 27 -15.94 12.31 -14.99
N LEU A 28 -15.92 11.18 -14.26
CA LEU A 28 -15.99 9.85 -14.84
C LEU A 28 -17.31 9.62 -15.59
N ASP A 29 -18.44 10.09 -15.04
CA ASP A 29 -19.76 10.04 -15.70
C ASP A 29 -19.83 10.90 -16.96
N SER A 30 -19.07 11.99 -16.98
CA SER A 30 -18.96 12.88 -18.14
C SER A 30 -17.95 12.37 -19.19
N GLY A 31 -17.45 11.15 -19.06
CA GLY A 31 -16.51 10.54 -20.01
C GLY A 31 -15.06 10.98 -19.84
N ALA A 32 -14.65 11.36 -18.62
CA ALA A 32 -13.24 11.59 -18.35
C ALA A 32 -12.43 10.31 -18.59
N ASP A 33 -11.31 10.44 -19.29
CA ASP A 33 -10.38 9.35 -19.53
C ASP A 33 -9.61 9.08 -18.23
N VAL A 34 -9.93 7.94 -17.61
CA VAL A 34 -9.36 7.49 -16.34
C VAL A 34 -7.85 7.21 -16.43
N ASN A 35 -7.37 6.88 -17.63
CA ASN A 35 -5.99 6.52 -17.91
C ASN A 35 -5.23 7.62 -18.66
N ALA A 36 -5.81 8.82 -18.79
CA ALA A 36 -5.11 9.97 -19.35
C ALA A 36 -3.80 10.19 -18.59
N VAL A 37 -2.70 10.33 -19.33
CA VAL A 37 -1.38 10.64 -18.77
C VAL A 37 -1.11 12.13 -18.79
N ASN A 38 -0.37 12.63 -17.81
CA ASN A 38 -0.01 14.04 -17.72
C ASN A 38 0.91 14.46 -18.87
N LEU A 39 0.71 15.67 -19.42
CA LEU A 39 1.50 16.17 -20.54
C LEU A 39 2.96 16.51 -20.19
N ILE A 40 3.32 16.62 -18.92
CA ILE A 40 4.69 16.95 -18.51
C ILE A 40 5.66 15.81 -18.83
N ASP A 41 5.36 14.60 -18.39
CA ASP A 41 6.30 13.47 -18.47
C ASP A 41 5.63 12.17 -18.96
N ASN A 42 4.31 12.15 -19.17
CA ASN A 42 3.52 10.97 -19.52
C ASN A 42 3.70 9.80 -18.52
N THR A 43 4.00 10.09 -17.26
CA THR A 43 4.25 9.07 -16.21
C THR A 43 3.24 9.09 -15.07
N LYS A 44 2.22 9.95 -15.12
CA LYS A 44 1.21 10.06 -14.06
C LYS A 44 -0.17 10.04 -14.66
N THR A 45 -1.05 9.26 -14.06
CA THR A 45 -2.49 9.24 -14.32
C THR A 45 -3.24 9.70 -13.07
N ALA A 46 -4.57 9.72 -13.10
CA ALA A 46 -5.39 10.04 -11.93
C ALA A 46 -4.97 9.27 -10.67
N ILE A 47 -4.67 7.97 -10.81
CA ILE A 47 -4.30 7.08 -9.71
C ILE A 47 -2.94 7.40 -9.08
N SER A 48 -2.06 8.08 -9.81
CA SER A 48 -0.71 8.43 -9.33
C SER A 48 -0.73 9.52 -8.27
N PHE A 49 -1.85 10.26 -8.16
CA PHE A 49 -1.97 11.41 -7.29
C PHE A 49 -2.54 11.10 -5.91
N PHE A 50 -2.94 9.86 -5.62
CA PHE A 50 -3.26 9.45 -4.26
C PHE A 50 -2.05 9.62 -3.36
N LEU A 51 -2.23 10.38 -2.28
CA LEU A 51 -1.16 10.72 -1.36
C LEU A 51 -0.83 9.51 -0.49
N CYS A 52 0.47 9.32 -0.23
CA CYS A 52 0.92 8.44 0.83
C CYS A 52 1.16 9.31 2.07
N GLY A 53 0.07 9.75 2.69
CA GLY A 53 0.12 10.37 4.02
C GLY A 53 0.40 9.33 5.10
N THR A 54 0.80 9.80 6.29
CA THR A 54 0.93 8.96 7.49
C THR A 54 -0.40 8.29 7.85
N TYR A 55 -1.52 8.96 7.55
CA TYR A 55 -2.87 8.46 7.78
C TYR A 55 -3.58 8.33 6.44
N LEU A 56 -3.99 7.11 6.11
CA LEU A 56 -4.82 6.85 4.93
C LEU A 56 -6.28 7.05 5.32
N LYS A 57 -6.96 7.99 4.65
CA LYS A 57 -8.37 8.28 4.89
C LYS A 57 -9.25 7.23 4.21
N VAL A 58 -10.44 7.01 4.76
CA VAL A 58 -11.43 6.13 4.13
C VAL A 58 -11.81 6.64 2.74
N ASP A 59 -11.91 7.97 2.57
CA ASP A 59 -12.22 8.60 1.29
C ASP A 59 -11.19 8.30 0.20
N GLU A 60 -9.91 8.16 0.55
CA GLU A 60 -8.85 7.78 -0.40
C GLU A 60 -9.08 6.39 -0.97
N ILE A 61 -9.49 5.43 -0.11
CA ILE A 61 -9.83 4.07 -0.55
C ILE A 61 -11.05 4.11 -1.48
N ILE A 62 -12.11 4.83 -1.10
CA ILE A 62 -13.34 4.92 -1.90
C ILE A 62 -13.05 5.55 -3.26
N CYS A 63 -12.26 6.63 -3.29
CA CYS A 63 -11.85 7.28 -4.54
C CYS A 63 -11.01 6.35 -5.42
N LEU A 64 -10.08 5.60 -4.82
CA LEU A 64 -9.27 4.60 -5.51
C LEU A 64 -10.15 3.51 -6.13
N GLU A 65 -11.13 3.01 -5.37
CA GLU A 65 -12.08 2.00 -5.86
C GLU A 65 -12.96 2.52 -7.00
N ALA A 66 -13.46 3.76 -6.91
CA ALA A 66 -14.25 4.38 -7.97
C ALA A 66 -13.48 4.47 -9.29
N LEU A 67 -12.17 4.75 -9.24
CA LEU A 67 -11.31 4.76 -10.43
C LEU A 67 -11.09 3.35 -10.98
N LEU A 68 -10.85 2.36 -10.10
CA LEU A 68 -10.70 0.95 -10.51
C LEU A 68 -11.95 0.42 -11.22
N GLU A 69 -13.14 0.76 -10.71
CA GLU A 69 -14.43 0.37 -11.30
C GLU A 69 -14.66 0.97 -12.69
N ARG A 70 -13.97 2.07 -13.02
CA ARG A 70 -13.97 2.68 -14.35
C ARG A 70 -12.79 2.22 -15.23
N GLY A 71 -12.04 1.21 -14.81
CA GLY A 71 -10.94 0.64 -15.59
C GLY A 71 -9.61 1.40 -15.46
N ALA A 72 -9.38 2.07 -14.33
CA ALA A 72 -8.07 2.65 -14.03
C ALA A 72 -6.99 1.55 -14.02
N SER A 73 -5.93 1.78 -14.79
CA SER A 73 -4.73 0.95 -14.73
C SER A 73 -3.93 1.26 -13.47
N LEU A 74 -3.53 0.23 -12.74
CA LEU A 74 -2.62 0.38 -11.59
C LEU A 74 -1.17 0.65 -12.01
N SER A 75 -0.92 0.92 -13.29
CA SER A 75 0.43 1.00 -13.84
C SER A 75 1.31 2.08 -13.19
N TYR A 76 0.66 3.15 -12.74
CA TYR A 76 1.32 4.30 -12.13
C TYR A 76 0.85 4.52 -10.68
N LEU A 77 0.32 3.48 -10.04
CA LEU A 77 0.03 3.49 -8.61
C LEU A 77 1.34 3.59 -7.84
N ASN A 78 1.42 4.50 -6.87
CA ASN A 78 2.58 4.59 -6.00
C ASN A 78 2.73 3.30 -5.19
N PRO A 79 3.85 2.55 -5.31
CA PRO A 79 4.04 1.32 -4.54
C PRO A 79 3.95 1.51 -3.03
N HIS A 80 4.32 2.69 -2.51
CA HIS A 80 4.22 2.99 -1.07
C HIS A 80 2.78 3.01 -0.58
N LEU A 81 1.81 3.44 -1.41
CA LEU A 81 0.40 3.46 -1.05
C LEU A 81 -0.10 2.04 -0.75
N PHE A 82 0.30 1.07 -1.57
CA PHE A 82 -0.06 -0.32 -1.35
C PHE A 82 0.49 -0.86 -0.02
N HIS A 83 1.73 -0.50 0.33
CA HIS A 83 2.31 -0.87 1.63
C HIS A 83 1.62 -0.16 2.79
N GLN A 84 1.26 1.11 2.63
CA GLN A 84 0.56 1.88 3.65
C GLN A 84 -0.85 1.32 3.94
N ILE A 85 -1.57 0.86 2.92
CA ILE A 85 -2.89 0.18 3.07
C ILE A 85 -2.79 -0.99 4.06
N MET A 86 -1.70 -1.77 4.00
CA MET A 86 -1.46 -2.90 4.89
C MET A 86 -1.15 -2.45 6.32
N VAL A 87 -0.32 -1.41 6.48
CA VAL A 87 0.03 -0.85 7.80
C VAL A 87 -1.20 -0.27 8.51
N VAL A 88 -2.05 0.46 7.78
CA VAL A 88 -3.28 1.04 8.32
C VAL A 88 -4.36 -0.04 8.58
N GLY A 89 -4.21 -1.23 7.98
CA GLY A 89 -5.12 -2.35 8.17
C GLY A 89 -6.35 -2.34 7.27
N LYS A 90 -6.36 -1.55 6.17
CA LYS A 90 -7.46 -1.53 5.18
C LYS A 90 -7.34 -2.69 4.20
N ILE A 91 -7.27 -3.92 4.72
CA ILE A 91 -6.88 -5.11 3.95
C ILE A 91 -7.90 -5.56 2.91
N ALA A 92 -9.17 -5.17 3.05
CA ALA A 92 -10.26 -5.56 2.14
C ALA A 92 -10.02 -5.13 0.67
N VAL A 93 -9.28 -4.03 0.45
CA VAL A 93 -8.98 -3.53 -0.91
C VAL A 93 -7.82 -4.30 -1.57
N VAL A 94 -7.00 -5.01 -0.79
CA VAL A 94 -5.77 -5.68 -1.27
C VAL A 94 -6.06 -6.72 -2.37
N PRO A 95 -7.02 -7.64 -2.20
CA PRO A 95 -7.35 -8.60 -3.26
C PRO A 95 -7.86 -7.92 -4.54
N LYS A 96 -8.67 -6.86 -4.41
CA LYS A 96 -9.17 -6.08 -5.55
C LYS A 96 -8.00 -5.47 -6.32
N LEU A 97 -7.04 -4.84 -5.65
CA LEU A 97 -5.85 -4.27 -6.30
C LEU A 97 -5.01 -5.33 -7.04
N ILE A 98 -4.81 -6.49 -6.42
CA ILE A 98 -4.02 -7.57 -7.02
C ILE A 98 -4.72 -8.15 -8.26
N ARG A 99 -6.03 -8.41 -8.19
CA ARG A 99 -6.84 -8.84 -9.35
C ARG A 99 -6.81 -7.85 -10.51
N HIS A 100 -6.70 -6.55 -10.22
CA HIS A 100 -6.55 -5.50 -11.20
C HIS A 100 -5.11 -5.36 -11.75
N GLY A 101 -4.23 -6.33 -11.49
CA GLY A 101 -2.92 -6.43 -12.09
C GLY A 101 -1.79 -5.73 -11.33
N LEU A 102 -2.01 -5.38 -10.05
CA LEU A 102 -0.91 -4.92 -9.22
C LEU A 102 0.11 -6.04 -9.05
N ALA A 103 1.40 -5.71 -9.16
CA ALA A 103 2.49 -6.66 -8.95
C ALA A 103 3.24 -6.36 -7.64
N PRO A 104 3.80 -7.38 -6.97
CA PRO A 104 4.56 -7.17 -5.75
C PRO A 104 5.82 -6.37 -6.08
N SER A 105 6.16 -5.40 -5.22
CA SER A 105 7.29 -4.50 -5.44
C SER A 105 7.92 -4.15 -4.09
N ASP A 106 9.25 -4.12 -4.02
CA ASP A 106 9.94 -3.69 -2.82
C ASP A 106 9.98 -2.16 -2.73
N VAL A 107 9.76 -1.63 -1.52
CA VAL A 107 9.81 -0.17 -1.25
C VAL A 107 10.76 0.14 -0.10
N LYS A 108 11.22 1.39 -0.04
CA LYS A 108 11.94 1.89 1.14
C LYS A 108 10.93 2.12 2.26
N PRO A 109 11.23 1.70 3.50
CA PRO A 109 10.24 1.76 4.57
C PRO A 109 10.07 3.16 5.19
N SER A 110 10.85 4.16 4.79
CA SER A 110 10.91 5.49 5.43
C SER A 110 9.59 6.28 5.48
N LYS A 111 8.56 5.83 4.75
CA LYS A 111 7.21 6.43 4.77
C LYS A 111 6.18 5.59 5.52
N LEU A 112 6.56 4.41 6.02
CA LEU A 112 5.68 3.48 6.70
C LEU A 112 5.77 3.68 8.21
N LEU A 113 4.62 3.75 8.87
CA LEU A 113 4.52 3.89 10.33
C LEU A 113 4.70 2.55 11.06
N ILE A 114 5.84 1.89 10.85
CA ILE A 114 6.22 0.69 11.58
C ILE A 114 7.41 1.03 12.47
N ARG A 115 7.35 0.60 13.73
CA ARG A 115 8.42 0.84 14.71
C ARG A 115 9.71 0.15 14.28
N ASP A 116 10.84 0.86 14.37
CA ASP A 116 12.19 0.35 14.12
C ASP A 116 12.43 -0.20 12.69
N ILE A 117 11.57 0.14 11.73
CA ILE A 117 11.63 -0.39 10.36
C ILE A 117 12.80 0.15 9.54
N ASP A 118 13.35 1.32 9.89
CA ASP A 118 14.42 1.99 9.15
C ASP A 118 15.74 1.19 9.11
N ILE A 119 15.87 0.17 9.97
CA ILE A 119 17.01 -0.77 9.98
C ILE A 119 16.96 -1.70 8.75
N ILE A 120 15.79 -1.89 8.15
CA ILE A 120 15.58 -2.74 6.97
C ILE A 120 15.72 -1.87 5.71
N PRO A 121 16.58 -2.22 4.73
CA PRO A 121 16.83 -1.37 3.56
C PRO A 121 15.61 -1.26 2.63
N THR A 122 14.92 -2.37 2.40
CA THR A 122 13.72 -2.47 1.56
C THR A 122 12.77 -3.49 2.15
N VAL A 123 11.48 -3.24 1.98
CA VAL A 123 10.41 -4.13 2.44
C VAL A 123 9.50 -4.50 1.29
N SER A 124 9.22 -5.80 1.20
CA SER A 124 8.22 -6.38 0.29
C SER A 124 6.82 -6.28 0.90
N PRO A 125 5.76 -6.56 0.11
CA PRO A 125 4.40 -6.67 0.64
C PRO A 125 4.25 -7.72 1.74
N LEU A 126 4.88 -8.89 1.59
CA LEU A 126 4.84 -9.95 2.60
C LEU A 126 5.57 -9.51 3.88
N CYS A 127 6.72 -8.85 3.75
CA CYS A 127 7.46 -8.30 4.90
C CYS A 127 6.60 -7.30 5.68
N VAL A 128 5.91 -6.38 4.99
CA VAL A 128 5.01 -5.41 5.66
C VAL A 128 3.83 -6.11 6.33
N ALA A 129 3.21 -7.12 5.70
CA ALA A 129 2.15 -7.90 6.33
C ALA A 129 2.61 -8.61 7.62
N LEU A 130 3.84 -9.15 7.62
CA LEU A 130 4.46 -9.76 8.80
C LEU A 130 4.68 -8.73 9.91
N LEU A 131 5.30 -7.59 9.59
CA LEU A 131 5.58 -6.54 10.57
C LEU A 131 4.29 -5.91 11.13
N ALA A 132 3.26 -5.79 10.30
CA ALA A 132 1.92 -5.35 10.71
C ALA A 132 1.19 -6.40 11.57
N GLY A 133 1.65 -7.66 11.58
CA GLY A 133 1.02 -8.75 12.32
C GLY A 133 -0.25 -9.29 11.67
N ASN A 134 -0.42 -9.12 10.36
CA ASN A 134 -1.61 -9.57 9.65
C ASN A 134 -1.37 -10.92 8.96
N ILE A 135 -1.73 -12.00 9.66
CA ILE A 135 -1.49 -13.37 9.18
C ILE A 135 -2.37 -13.73 7.99
N SER A 136 -3.60 -13.23 7.95
CA SER A 136 -4.48 -13.43 6.79
C SER A 136 -3.83 -12.92 5.50
N LEU A 137 -3.21 -11.73 5.54
CA LEU A 137 -2.45 -11.21 4.41
C LEU A 137 -1.19 -12.02 4.12
N CYS A 138 -0.46 -12.46 5.15
CA CYS A 138 0.74 -13.29 4.97
C CYS A 138 0.41 -14.58 4.21
N ARG A 139 -0.63 -15.30 4.64
CA ARG A 139 -1.11 -16.52 3.98
C ARG A 139 -1.60 -16.22 2.57
N TYR A 140 -2.42 -15.18 2.40
CA TYR A 140 -2.93 -14.77 1.10
C TYR A 140 -1.81 -14.46 0.09
N PHE A 141 -0.78 -13.71 0.48
CA PHE A 141 0.35 -13.41 -0.42
C PHE A 141 1.18 -14.65 -0.74
N TYR A 142 1.44 -15.49 0.26
CA TYR A 142 2.20 -16.71 0.07
C TYR A 142 1.48 -17.70 -0.86
N GLU A 143 0.19 -17.95 -0.64
CA GLU A 143 -0.61 -18.88 -1.44
C GLU A 143 -0.80 -18.41 -2.89
N ASN A 144 -0.92 -17.09 -3.12
CA ASN A 144 -1.03 -16.52 -4.45
C ASN A 144 0.34 -16.27 -5.14
N LEU A 145 1.46 -16.61 -4.50
CA LEU A 145 2.83 -16.30 -4.94
C LEU A 145 3.04 -14.80 -5.23
N PHE A 146 2.38 -13.95 -4.46
CA PHE A 146 2.56 -12.49 -4.48
C PHE A 146 3.82 -12.10 -3.71
N LEU A 147 4.97 -12.58 -4.19
CA LEU A 147 6.27 -12.51 -3.52
C LEU A 147 7.29 -11.79 -4.40
N THR A 148 8.29 -11.18 -3.77
CA THR A 148 9.46 -10.59 -4.44
C THR A 148 10.72 -11.42 -4.20
N ASN A 149 11.82 -11.05 -4.87
CA ASN A 149 13.10 -11.72 -4.64
C ASN A 149 13.62 -11.60 -3.20
N SER A 150 13.26 -10.56 -2.45
CA SER A 150 13.68 -10.41 -1.05
C SER A 150 12.98 -11.44 -0.14
N ASP A 151 11.74 -11.82 -0.47
CA ASP A 151 10.96 -12.83 0.26
C ASP A 151 11.61 -14.23 0.21
N ILE A 152 12.13 -14.63 -0.94
CA ILE A 152 12.74 -15.95 -1.12
C ILE A 152 14.21 -16.01 -0.68
N SER A 153 14.92 -14.88 -0.68
CA SER A 153 16.37 -14.85 -0.47
C SER A 153 16.79 -14.60 0.97
N SER A 154 16.04 -13.76 1.70
CA SER A 154 16.52 -13.24 2.98
C SER A 154 15.46 -13.14 4.08
N LEU A 155 14.17 -13.18 3.75
CA LEU A 155 13.08 -12.91 4.70
C LEU A 155 13.13 -13.79 5.95
N THR A 156 13.28 -15.12 5.79
CA THR A 156 13.26 -16.09 6.90
C THR A 156 14.50 -16.01 7.79
N CYS A 157 15.61 -15.47 7.29
CA CYS A 157 16.90 -15.45 7.98
C CYS A 157 17.35 -14.04 8.38
N ASN A 158 16.54 -13.02 8.11
CA ASN A 158 16.90 -11.63 8.39
C ASN A 158 16.75 -11.32 9.88
N LYS A 159 17.89 -11.20 10.57
CA LYS A 159 17.96 -10.90 12.01
C LYS A 159 17.24 -9.61 12.40
N ASN A 160 17.22 -8.59 11.54
CA ASN A 160 16.55 -7.33 11.83
C ASN A 160 15.02 -7.53 11.82
N ILE A 161 14.50 -8.29 10.86
CA ILE A 161 13.07 -8.62 10.78
C ILE A 161 12.66 -9.45 12.00
N LEU A 162 13.41 -10.52 12.32
CA LEU A 162 13.13 -11.36 13.49
C LEU A 162 13.15 -10.54 14.79
N HIS A 163 14.15 -9.66 14.96
CA HIS A 163 14.23 -8.79 16.13
C HIS A 163 13.02 -7.86 16.27
N ILE A 164 12.56 -7.25 15.17
CA ILE A 164 11.39 -6.37 15.19
C ILE A 164 10.11 -7.16 15.52
N LEU A 165 9.95 -8.37 14.98
CA LEU A 165 8.81 -9.24 15.26
C LEU A 165 8.76 -9.67 16.73
N GLU A 166 9.90 -10.10 17.29
CA GLU A 166 10.03 -10.46 18.71
C GLU A 166 9.72 -9.28 19.62
N ARG A 167 10.34 -8.12 19.35
CA ARG A 167 10.16 -6.89 20.12
C ARG A 167 8.72 -6.39 20.10
N ASN A 168 8.03 -6.53 18.97
CA ASN A 168 6.63 -6.14 18.81
C ASN A 168 5.64 -7.27 19.14
N GLN A 169 6.11 -8.38 19.74
CA GLN A 169 5.30 -9.51 20.20
C GLN A 169 4.43 -10.14 19.10
N ARG A 170 4.95 -10.21 17.86
CA ARG A 170 4.26 -10.77 16.69
C ARG A 170 4.44 -12.30 16.61
N GLN A 171 3.95 -13.02 17.61
CA GLN A 171 4.15 -14.47 17.70
C GLN A 171 3.60 -15.23 16.49
N GLU A 172 2.38 -14.94 16.05
CA GLU A 172 1.80 -15.63 14.89
C GLU A 172 2.61 -15.40 13.60
N SER A 173 3.28 -14.24 13.47
CA SER A 173 4.15 -13.93 12.33
C SER A 173 5.45 -14.71 12.39
N LEU A 174 6.01 -14.90 13.60
CA LEU A 174 7.15 -15.78 13.83
C LEU A 174 6.79 -17.24 13.52
N ASP A 175 5.63 -17.70 13.97
CA ASP A 175 5.14 -19.06 13.69
C ASP A 175 4.96 -19.28 12.19
N PHE A 176 4.41 -18.31 11.47
CA PHE A 176 4.32 -18.33 10.01
C PHE A 176 5.70 -18.38 9.33
N LEU A 177 6.69 -17.60 9.81
CA LEU A 177 8.07 -17.66 9.29
C LEU A 177 8.71 -19.03 9.51
N ASN A 178 8.46 -19.65 10.66
CA ASN A 178 8.89 -21.01 10.96
C ASN A 178 8.19 -22.04 10.05
N GLU A 179 6.90 -21.86 9.77
CA GLU A 179 6.13 -22.70 8.85
C GLU A 179 6.73 -22.66 7.44
N ILE A 180 6.96 -21.48 6.87
CA ILE A 180 7.51 -21.34 5.51
C ILE A 180 8.99 -21.73 5.41
N SER A 181 9.75 -21.67 6.51
CA SER A 181 11.16 -22.08 6.54
C SER A 181 11.36 -23.57 6.83
N SER A 182 10.31 -24.26 7.29
CA SER A 182 10.35 -25.71 7.57
C SER A 182 10.63 -26.55 6.33
N GLN A 183 10.34 -26.02 5.14
CA GLN A 183 10.65 -26.65 3.86
C GLN A 183 11.24 -25.62 2.88
N PRO A 184 12.22 -26.01 2.05
CA PRO A 184 12.70 -25.13 1.00
C PRO A 184 11.59 -24.85 0.00
N PHE A 185 11.57 -23.63 -0.55
CA PHE A 185 10.68 -23.29 -1.66
C PHE A 185 10.86 -24.29 -2.82
N SER A 186 9.73 -24.72 -3.38
CA SER A 186 9.75 -25.57 -4.57
C SER A 186 10.41 -24.85 -5.75
N LEU A 187 10.97 -25.62 -6.68
CA LEU A 187 11.54 -25.07 -7.91
C LEU A 187 10.52 -24.21 -8.67
N PHE A 188 9.26 -24.60 -8.67
CA PHE A 188 8.19 -23.82 -9.28
C PHE A 188 8.02 -22.45 -8.61
N GLN A 189 7.99 -22.38 -7.28
CA GLN A 189 7.88 -21.11 -6.56
C GLN A 189 9.08 -20.20 -6.85
N LEU A 190 10.30 -20.74 -6.75
CA LEU A 190 11.52 -19.98 -7.00
C LEU A 190 11.58 -19.44 -8.44
N THR A 191 11.27 -20.28 -9.43
CA THR A 191 11.25 -19.88 -10.84
C THR A 191 10.15 -18.87 -11.13
N PHE A 192 8.95 -19.05 -10.57
CA PHE A 192 7.85 -18.12 -10.74
C PHE A 192 8.20 -16.73 -10.17
N VAL A 193 8.71 -16.66 -8.94
CA VAL A 193 9.10 -15.39 -8.30
C VAL A 193 10.25 -14.72 -9.04
N SER A 194 11.21 -15.50 -9.52
CA SER A 194 12.33 -15.00 -10.33
C SER A 194 11.82 -14.38 -11.64
N ILE A 195 10.96 -15.07 -12.39
CA ILE A 195 10.36 -14.55 -13.63
C ILE A 195 9.52 -13.30 -13.33
N SER A 196 8.68 -13.34 -12.31
CA SER A 196 7.84 -12.20 -11.91
C SER A 196 8.68 -10.95 -11.60
N SER A 197 9.80 -11.14 -10.89
CA SER A 197 10.74 -10.06 -10.55
C SER A 197 11.51 -9.55 -11.76
N THR A 198 11.92 -10.44 -12.68
CA THR A 198 12.62 -10.05 -13.93
C THR A 198 11.72 -9.31 -14.91
N VAL A 199 10.45 -9.70 -15.02
CA VAL A 199 9.45 -8.94 -15.77
C VAL A 199 9.26 -7.56 -15.17
N GLY A 200 9.48 -7.41 -13.86
CA GLY A 200 9.40 -6.15 -13.14
C GLY A 200 7.98 -5.63 -12.99
N SER A 201 7.85 -4.59 -12.19
CA SER A 201 6.57 -3.95 -11.89
C SER A 201 6.14 -2.99 -13.00
N SER A 202 4.98 -2.39 -12.84
CA SER A 202 4.46 -1.39 -13.76
C SER A 202 5.33 -0.11 -13.84
N PRO A 203 5.25 0.67 -14.94
CA PRO A 203 4.38 0.51 -16.11
C PRO A 203 4.86 -0.55 -17.12
N GLY A 204 3.95 -1.03 -17.97
CA GLY A 204 4.26 -1.91 -19.10
C GLY A 204 4.46 -3.40 -18.74
N ARG A 205 4.18 -3.80 -17.51
CA ARG A 205 4.25 -5.21 -17.08
C ARG A 205 3.40 -6.11 -17.98
N GLU A 206 2.16 -5.71 -18.25
CA GLU A 206 1.22 -6.48 -19.07
C GLU A 206 1.78 -6.79 -20.46
N LEU A 207 2.32 -5.77 -21.14
CA LEU A 207 2.98 -5.93 -22.43
C LEU A 207 4.16 -6.92 -22.34
N ARG A 208 5.02 -6.77 -21.31
CA ARG A 208 6.18 -7.66 -21.13
C ARG A 208 5.77 -9.11 -20.86
N VAL A 209 4.74 -9.34 -20.03
CA VAL A 209 4.20 -10.69 -19.78
C VAL A 209 3.62 -11.30 -21.06
N ASN A 210 2.86 -10.52 -21.84
CA ASN A 210 2.23 -11.00 -23.06
C ASN A 210 3.23 -11.39 -24.15
N MET A 211 4.40 -10.73 -24.18
CA MET A 211 5.50 -11.06 -25.09
C MET A 211 6.27 -12.34 -24.71
N LEU A 212 6.09 -12.88 -23.50
CA LEU A 212 6.77 -14.11 -23.11
C LEU A 212 6.22 -15.32 -23.89
N PRO A 213 7.07 -16.26 -24.32
CA PRO A 213 6.65 -17.51 -24.96
C PRO A 213 6.15 -18.53 -23.92
N LEU A 214 5.19 -18.12 -23.08
CA LEU A 214 4.61 -18.94 -22.01
C LEU A 214 3.13 -19.23 -22.29
N PRO A 215 2.58 -20.36 -21.77
CA PRO A 215 1.14 -20.63 -21.81
C PRO A 215 0.33 -19.52 -21.13
N GLN A 216 -0.90 -19.28 -21.62
CA GLN A 216 -1.76 -18.20 -21.11
C GLN A 216 -2.03 -18.33 -19.61
N VAL A 217 -2.21 -19.55 -19.11
CA VAL A 217 -2.40 -19.81 -17.66
C VAL A 217 -1.24 -19.26 -16.81
N ILE A 218 0.00 -19.35 -17.29
CA ILE A 218 1.16 -18.80 -16.58
C ILE A 218 1.21 -17.28 -16.73
N LYS A 219 0.82 -16.73 -17.89
CA LYS A 219 0.71 -15.29 -18.11
C LYS A 219 -0.33 -14.67 -17.17
N ASP A 220 -1.52 -15.25 -17.07
CA ASP A 220 -2.60 -14.79 -16.18
C ASP A 220 -2.15 -14.82 -14.72
N LYS A 221 -1.38 -15.85 -14.34
CA LYS A 221 -0.77 -15.95 -13.00
C LYS A 221 0.28 -14.87 -12.76
N LEU A 222 1.12 -14.54 -13.76
CA LEU A 222 2.10 -13.44 -13.68
C LEU A 222 1.47 -12.05 -13.68
N LEU A 223 0.26 -11.92 -14.23
CA LEU A 223 -0.58 -10.73 -14.14
C LEU A 223 -1.38 -10.67 -12.84
N PHE A 224 -1.36 -11.73 -12.03
CA PHE A 224 -2.12 -11.84 -10.77
C PHE A 224 -3.65 -11.65 -10.93
N GLN A 225 -4.17 -11.89 -12.14
CA GLN A 225 -5.61 -11.78 -12.44
C GLN A 225 -6.38 -13.04 -12.05
N SER A 226 -5.69 -14.18 -11.94
CA SER A 226 -6.26 -15.45 -11.47
C SER A 226 -5.90 -15.66 -10.00
N GLU A 227 -6.87 -15.47 -9.10
CA GLU A 227 -6.67 -15.81 -7.68
C GLU A 227 -6.74 -17.32 -7.46
N VAL A 228 -5.78 -17.82 -6.69
CA VAL A 228 -5.72 -19.21 -6.25
C VAL A 228 -6.42 -19.37 -4.90
N ALA A 229 -6.27 -18.39 -4.00
CA ALA A 229 -6.85 -18.42 -2.66
C ALA A 229 -7.45 -17.06 -2.27
N PRO A 230 -8.70 -17.01 -1.78
CA PRO A 230 -9.32 -15.77 -1.33
C PRO A 230 -8.78 -15.32 0.03
N LEU A 231 -8.82 -14.02 0.30
CA LEU A 231 -8.48 -13.47 1.61
C LEU A 231 -9.56 -13.82 2.64
N ASN A 232 -9.17 -14.46 3.76
CA ASN A 232 -10.09 -14.75 4.86
C ASN A 232 -10.18 -13.56 5.84
N ILE A 233 -11.31 -12.86 5.84
CA ILE A 233 -11.56 -11.64 6.65
C ILE A 233 -12.32 -11.97 7.96
N GLN A 234 -12.42 -13.25 8.36
CA GLN A 234 -13.26 -13.70 9.50
C GLN A 234 -12.90 -13.15 10.91
N SER A 235 -11.95 -12.21 11.06
CA SER A 235 -11.49 -11.71 12.37
C SER A 235 -11.90 -10.28 12.74
N GLU A 236 -12.74 -9.57 11.95
CA GLU A 236 -13.01 -8.14 12.19
C GLU A 236 -14.08 -7.80 13.25
N SER A 237 -14.68 -8.76 13.97
CA SER A 237 -15.73 -8.46 14.96
C SER A 237 -15.35 -8.60 16.43
N SER A 238 -14.11 -8.93 16.80
CA SER A 238 -13.75 -9.01 18.23
C SER A 238 -12.24 -8.91 18.48
N ALA A 239 -11.68 -7.71 18.43
CA ALA A 239 -10.47 -7.38 19.19
C ALA A 239 -10.35 -5.87 19.39
N ALA A 240 -10.74 -5.45 20.59
CA ALA A 240 -10.16 -4.41 21.43
C ALA A 240 -9.55 -3.15 20.77
N GLY A 241 -10.02 -2.00 21.26
CA GLY A 241 -9.49 -0.69 20.95
C GLY A 241 -7.96 -0.63 20.96
N HIS A 242 -7.43 0.07 19.96
CA HIS A 242 -6.02 0.38 19.78
C HIS A 242 -5.34 0.79 21.10
N PRO A 243 -4.42 0.01 21.67
CA PRO A 243 -3.60 0.45 22.79
C PRO A 243 -2.27 1.06 22.31
N PHE A 244 -2.27 1.82 21.20
CA PHE A 244 -1.05 2.42 20.65
C PHE A 244 -1.15 3.91 20.31
N LEU A 245 -2.09 4.62 20.93
CA LEU A 245 -2.08 6.08 21.02
C LEU A 245 -2.05 6.52 22.49
N GLN A 246 -0.96 6.20 23.21
CA GLN A 246 -0.54 7.06 24.31
C GLN A 246 0.44 8.08 23.72
N LEU A 247 -0.12 9.18 23.22
CA LEU A 247 0.61 10.45 23.24
C LEU A 247 0.71 10.85 24.71
N ASP A 248 1.92 10.82 25.26
CA ASP A 248 2.26 11.51 26.49
C ASP A 248 1.77 12.96 26.39
N ARG A 249 0.69 13.26 27.10
CA ARG A 249 0.34 14.63 27.45
C ARG A 249 1.10 14.97 28.73
N THR A 250 2.35 15.40 28.57
CA THR A 250 2.96 16.31 29.54
C THR A 250 2.66 17.71 29.03
N VAL A 251 1.47 18.22 29.35
CA VAL A 251 1.26 19.67 29.42
C VAL A 251 1.61 20.02 30.85
N GLU A 252 2.74 20.70 31.01
CA GLU A 252 3.10 21.39 32.23
C GLU A 252 2.02 22.45 32.50
N ASP A 253 1.23 22.24 33.54
CA ASP A 253 0.42 23.27 34.18
C ASP A 253 1.39 24.26 34.84
N THR A 254 1.71 25.35 34.14
CA THR A 254 2.22 26.55 34.79
C THR A 254 1.02 27.41 35.16
N ASP A 255 0.67 27.35 36.45
CA ASP A 255 -0.18 28.31 37.13
C ASP A 255 0.32 29.73 36.86
N VAL A 256 -0.52 30.56 36.23
CA VAL A 256 -0.35 32.01 36.23
C VAL A 256 -1.50 32.60 37.02
N ASP A 257 -1.13 33.03 38.22
CA ASP A 257 -1.88 33.80 39.20
C ASP A 257 -2.60 34.98 38.54
N ASP A 258 -3.90 35.08 38.83
CA ASP A 258 -4.74 36.21 38.50
C ASP A 258 -4.74 37.15 39.72
N SER A 259 -3.95 38.22 39.67
CA SER A 259 -4.08 39.32 40.64
C SER A 259 -3.72 40.69 40.04
N ASN A 260 -4.78 41.48 39.93
CA ASN A 260 -4.89 42.91 40.25
C ASN A 260 -4.17 43.98 39.41
N GLU A 261 -4.99 44.99 39.09
CA GLU A 261 -4.70 46.44 39.18
C GLU A 261 -3.69 47.01 38.16
N ASP A 262 -3.83 48.18 37.57
CA ASP A 262 -4.79 49.26 37.61
C ASP A 262 -4.41 50.21 36.45
N SER A 263 -5.34 51.07 36.03
CA SER A 263 -5.10 52.41 35.45
C SER A 263 -4.05 52.64 34.34
N SER A 264 -4.49 53.24 33.23
CA SER A 264 -4.10 54.59 32.78
C SER A 264 -4.28 54.77 31.27
N ASP A 265 -5.30 55.53 30.92
CA ASP A 265 -5.28 56.73 30.04
C ASP A 265 -4.49 56.79 28.71
N ASP A 266 -5.23 57.40 27.78
CA ASP A 266 -4.85 58.35 26.73
C ASP A 266 -4.45 57.85 25.33
N SER A 267 -5.42 58.05 24.41
CA SER A 267 -5.40 58.90 23.18
C SER A 267 -4.20 58.78 22.21
N TRP A 268 -4.31 58.75 20.87
CA TRP A 268 -5.24 59.28 19.87
C TRP A 268 -5.44 58.29 18.71
#